data_AF-A0AAU8YE73-F1
#
_entry.id   AF-A0AAU8YE73-F1
#
_cell.length_a   1.000
_cell.length_b   1.000
_cell.length_c   1.000
_cell.angle_alpha   90.00
_cell.angle_beta   90.00
_cell.angle_gamma   90.00
#
_symmetry.space_group_name_H-M   'P 1'
#
loop_
_entity.id
_entity.type
_entity.pdbx_description
1 polymer ?
#
loop_
_entity_poly.entity_id
_entity_poly.type
_entity_poly.pdbx_seq_one_letter_code
_entity_poly.pdbx_strand_id
1 'polypeptide(L)'
;MSEVVEPAVGKPWFVYLVRAANGSLYCGISDDPQRRFAAHQKGQGARYFKTSPAQALVYVEQWPDKSAALRQERLVKRLRKSAKEALVASFGGLGEISPCAASADPPRLSAAP
;
A
#
# COMPACT_ATOMS: atom_id res chain seq x y z
N MET A 1 0.80 -24.36 23.68
CA MET A 1 1.84 -24.73 22.70
C MET A 1 1.77 -23.72 21.58
N SER A 2 2.58 -22.67 21.65
CA SER A 2 2.65 -21.65 20.61
C SER A 2 3.69 -22.09 19.61
N GLU A 3 3.26 -22.59 18.45
CA GLU A 3 4.16 -22.86 17.33
C GLU A 3 4.74 -21.53 16.84
N VAL A 4 5.96 -21.25 17.26
CA VAL A 4 6.86 -20.36 16.54
C VAL A 4 7.24 -21.09 15.25
N VAL A 5 6.51 -20.78 14.18
CA VAL A 5 6.88 -21.18 12.82
C VAL A 5 8.16 -20.43 12.48
N GLU A 6 9.29 -21.13 12.58
CA GLU A 6 10.57 -20.70 12.00
C GLU A 6 10.38 -20.68 10.46
N PRO A 7 10.36 -19.50 9.79
CA PRO A 7 10.17 -19.47 8.36
C PRO A 7 11.42 -20.05 7.69
N ALA A 8 11.20 -20.92 6.70
CA ALA A 8 12.25 -21.37 5.80
C ALA A 8 13.04 -20.15 5.30
N VAL A 9 14.37 -20.21 5.38
CA VAL A 9 15.30 -19.14 4.96
C VAL A 9 15.20 -18.95 3.44
N GLY A 10 14.15 -18.26 3.02
CA GLY A 10 13.93 -17.74 1.69
C GLY A 10 14.34 -16.27 1.62
N LYS A 11 14.65 -15.78 0.42
CA LYS A 11 14.89 -14.34 0.22
C LYS A 11 13.63 -13.57 0.65
N PRO A 12 13.75 -12.56 1.56
CA PRO A 12 12.60 -11.80 2.02
C PRO A 12 11.97 -11.03 0.85
N TRP A 13 10.65 -10.93 0.87
CA TRP A 13 9.87 -10.18 -0.11
C TRP A 13 9.21 -8.98 0.55
N PHE A 14 9.19 -7.86 -0.14
CA PHE A 14 8.62 -6.63 0.37
C PHE A 14 7.35 -6.26 -0.39
N VAL A 15 6.28 -6.00 0.33
CA VAL A 15 5.06 -5.40 -0.20
C VAL A 15 5.21 -3.89 -0.03
N TYR A 16 4.95 -3.12 -1.09
CA TYR A 16 5.16 -1.68 -1.06
C TYR A 16 4.01 -0.92 -1.73
N LEU A 17 3.71 0.27 -1.20
CA LEU A 17 2.79 1.22 -1.82
C LEU A 17 3.53 2.50 -2.21
N VAL A 18 3.27 2.94 -3.43
CA VAL A 18 3.79 4.19 -3.99
C VAL A 18 2.63 5.12 -4.28
N ARG A 19 2.76 6.36 -3.82
CA ARG A 19 1.88 7.44 -4.23
C ARG A 19 2.37 8.02 -5.55
N ALA A 20 1.52 7.93 -6.56
CA ALA A 20 1.77 8.54 -7.86
C ALA A 20 1.32 10.02 -7.85
N ALA A 21 1.82 10.80 -8.81
CA ALA A 21 1.53 12.23 -8.90
C ALA A 21 0.04 12.57 -9.10
N ASN A 22 -0.74 11.62 -9.65
CA ASN A 22 -2.20 11.75 -9.78
C ASN A 22 -2.97 11.48 -8.47
N GLY A 23 -2.27 11.26 -7.35
CA GLY A 23 -2.87 10.95 -6.05
C GLY A 23 -3.32 9.49 -5.91
N SER A 24 -3.14 8.64 -6.92
CA SER A 24 -3.43 7.21 -6.83
C SER A 24 -2.32 6.45 -6.09
N LEU A 25 -2.72 5.38 -5.43
CA LEU A 25 -1.80 4.46 -4.75
C LEU A 25 -1.57 3.23 -5.62
N TYR A 26 -0.31 3.01 -5.99
CA TYR A 26 0.15 1.80 -6.64
C TYR A 26 0.65 0.81 -5.59
N CYS A 27 0.15 -0.42 -5.62
CA CYS A 27 0.58 -1.51 -4.75
C CYS A 27 1.32 -2.57 -5.59
N GLY A 28 2.45 -3.04 -5.08
CA GLY A 28 3.20 -4.13 -5.69
C GLY A 28 4.09 -4.85 -4.67
N ILE A 29 4.73 -5.93 -5.13
CA ILE A 29 5.75 -6.65 -4.35
C ILE A 29 7.09 -6.64 -5.07
N SER A 30 8.19 -6.55 -4.31
CA SER A 30 9.55 -6.63 -4.82
C SER A 30 10.48 -7.17 -3.74
N ASP A 31 11.59 -7.76 -4.16
CA ASP A 31 12.76 -8.02 -3.33
C ASP A 31 13.51 -6.73 -2.98
N ASP A 32 13.56 -5.75 -3.89
CA ASP A 32 14.20 -4.43 -3.65
C ASP A 32 13.24 -3.26 -3.95
N PRO A 33 12.36 -2.87 -3.01
CA PRO A 33 11.37 -1.82 -3.23
C PRO A 33 12.01 -0.45 -3.46
N GLN A 34 13.13 -0.14 -2.79
CA GLN A 34 13.84 1.14 -2.95
C GLN A 34 14.44 1.29 -4.35
N ARG A 35 15.14 0.26 -4.84
CA ARG A 35 15.72 0.24 -6.20
C ARG A 35 14.62 0.41 -7.25
N ARG A 36 13.50 -0.27 -7.05
CA ARG A 36 12.35 -0.21 -7.95
C ARG A 36 11.64 1.13 -7.91
N PHE A 37 11.52 1.75 -6.73
CA PHE A 37 10.99 3.10 -6.59
C PHE A 37 11.85 4.12 -7.33
N ALA A 38 13.18 4.05 -7.21
CA ALA A 38 14.09 4.91 -7.97
C ALA A 38 13.94 4.73 -9.49
N ALA A 39 13.70 3.51 -9.97
CA ALA A 39 13.38 3.27 -11.37
C ALA A 39 12.04 3.92 -11.76
N HIS A 40 11.01 3.79 -10.92
CA HIS A 40 9.70 4.38 -11.14
C HIS A 40 9.72 5.92 -11.13
N GLN A 41 10.57 6.54 -10.32
CA GLN A 41 10.81 7.99 -10.36
C GLN A 41 11.37 8.44 -11.71
N LYS A 42 12.21 7.61 -12.34
CA LYS A 42 12.79 7.86 -13.68
C LYS A 42 11.82 7.49 -14.82
N GLY A 43 10.57 7.12 -14.53
CA GLY A 43 9.61 6.63 -15.52
C GLY A 43 9.97 5.24 -16.09
N GLN A 44 10.90 4.52 -15.46
CA GLN A 44 11.32 3.18 -15.85
C GLN A 44 10.62 2.12 -14.99
N GLY A 45 10.26 0.99 -15.60
CA GLY A 45 9.54 -0.11 -14.94
C GLY A 45 8.06 -0.17 -15.32
N ALA A 46 7.15 0.01 -14.37
CA ALA A 46 5.74 -0.20 -14.63
C ALA A 46 5.20 0.85 -15.61
N ARG A 47 4.46 0.38 -16.63
CA ARG A 47 3.84 1.22 -17.68
C ARG A 47 3.00 2.37 -17.10
N TYR A 48 2.49 2.21 -15.88
CA TYR A 48 1.75 3.21 -15.11
C TYR A 48 2.57 4.47 -14.78
N PHE A 49 3.83 4.32 -14.39
CA PHE A 49 4.68 5.45 -13.98
C PHE A 49 5.23 6.28 -15.14
N LYS A 50 4.95 5.88 -16.39
CA LYS A 50 5.26 6.69 -17.58
C LYS A 50 4.39 7.93 -17.69
N THR A 51 3.14 7.84 -17.28
CA THR A 51 2.18 8.96 -17.35
C THR A 51 2.02 9.66 -16.00
N SER A 52 2.21 8.93 -14.89
CA SER A 52 2.10 9.49 -13.54
C SER A 52 3.31 9.07 -12.72
N PRO A 53 4.34 9.94 -12.57
CA PRO A 53 5.57 9.56 -11.88
C PRO A 53 5.31 9.20 -10.41
N ALA A 54 6.17 8.32 -9.90
CA ALA A 54 6.17 7.95 -8.49
C ALA A 54 6.64 9.16 -7.64
N GLN A 55 5.77 9.70 -6.80
CA GLN A 55 6.12 10.81 -5.91
C GLN A 55 6.78 10.31 -4.63
N ALA A 56 6.15 9.36 -3.95
CA ALA A 56 6.58 8.93 -2.63
C ALA A 56 6.34 7.44 -2.40
N LEU A 57 7.30 6.78 -1.76
CA LEU A 57 7.14 5.45 -1.21
C LEU A 57 6.51 5.60 0.18
N VAL A 58 5.23 5.24 0.30
CA VAL A 58 4.41 5.56 1.49
C VAL A 58 4.20 4.37 2.42
N TYR A 59 4.52 3.16 1.94
CA TYR A 59 4.40 1.93 2.71
C TYR A 59 5.41 0.91 2.23
N VAL A 60 6.07 0.21 3.15
CA VAL A 60 6.94 -0.93 2.85
C VAL A 60 6.84 -1.93 4.01
N GLU A 61 6.46 -3.16 3.71
CA GLU A 61 6.34 -4.23 4.70
C GLU A 61 7.09 -5.47 4.25
N GLN A 62 7.89 -6.02 5.14
CA GLN A 62 8.70 -7.21 4.88
C GLN A 62 7.91 -8.48 5.20
N TRP A 63 8.01 -9.45 4.31
CA TRP A 63 7.43 -10.78 4.44
C TRP A 63 8.50 -11.86 4.25
N PRO A 64 8.37 -13.01 4.92
CA PRO A 64 9.34 -14.09 4.83
C PRO A 64 9.38 -14.72 3.44
N ASP A 65 8.23 -14.79 2.75
CA ASP A 65 8.10 -15.50 1.48
C ASP A 65 7.31 -14.70 0.43
N LYS A 66 7.60 -14.99 -0.84
CA LYS A 66 6.85 -14.45 -1.99
C LYS A 66 5.35 -14.75 -1.87
N SER A 67 4.99 -15.95 -1.43
CA SER A 67 3.60 -16.39 -1.29
C SER A 67 2.86 -15.55 -0.23
N ALA A 68 3.52 -15.25 0.89
CA ALA A 68 2.96 -14.41 1.93
C ALA A 68 2.80 -12.95 1.44
N ALA A 69 3.82 -12.42 0.77
CA ALA A 69 3.77 -11.09 0.15
C ALA A 69 2.63 -10.98 -0.90
N LEU A 70 2.45 -11.99 -1.76
CA LEU A 70 1.36 -12.03 -2.74
C LEU A 70 -0.02 -12.09 -2.08
N ARG A 71 -0.16 -12.84 -0.98
CA ARG A 71 -1.40 -12.88 -0.22
C ARG A 71 -1.72 -11.50 0.34
N GLN A 72 -0.72 -10.82 0.90
CA GLN A 72 -0.92 -9.48 1.44
C GLN A 72 -1.19 -8.44 0.35
N GLU A 73 -0.50 -8.50 -0.80
CA GLU A 73 -0.78 -7.64 -1.95
C GLU A 73 -2.26 -7.76 -2.38
N ARG A 74 -2.81 -8.98 -2.43
CA ARG A 74 -4.22 -9.21 -2.79
C ARG A 74 -5.17 -8.63 -1.75
N LEU A 75 -4.87 -8.77 -0.46
CA LEU A 75 -5.66 -8.18 0.61
C LEU A 75 -5.66 -6.66 0.50
N VAL A 76 -4.48 -6.05 0.38
CA VAL A 76 -4.32 -4.61 0.17
C VAL A 76 -5.05 -4.15 -1.10
N LYS A 77 -4.94 -4.88 -2.21
CA LYS A 77 -5.66 -4.55 -3.45
C LYS A 77 -7.18 -4.52 -3.27
N ARG A 78 -7.72 -5.46 -2.49
CA ARG A 78 -9.16 -5.56 -2.16
C ARG A 78 -9.64 -4.47 -1.21
N LEU A 79 -8.74 -3.82 -0.45
CA LEU A 79 -9.13 -2.71 0.41
C LEU A 79 -9.73 -1.56 -0.41
N ARG A 80 -10.78 -0.97 0.16
CA ARG A 80 -11.36 0.28 -0.34
C ARG A 80 -10.33 1.41 -0.26
N LYS A 81 -10.51 2.44 -1.09
CA LYS A 81 -9.60 3.61 -1.12
C LYS A 81 -9.32 4.17 0.28
N SER A 82 -10.38 4.38 1.08
CA SER A 82 -10.27 4.90 2.45
C SER A 82 -9.45 4.00 3.38
N ALA A 83 -9.57 2.67 3.25
CA ALA A 83 -8.79 1.74 4.06
C ALA A 83 -7.31 1.71 3.64
N LYS A 84 -7.00 1.90 2.35
CA LYS A 84 -5.62 2.05 1.88
C LYS A 84 -4.99 3.35 2.40
N GLU A 85 -5.76 4.44 2.37
CA GLU A 85 -5.31 5.74 2.89
C GLU A 85 -5.08 5.69 4.40
N ALA A 86 -5.98 5.03 5.15
CA ALA A 86 -5.79 4.80 6.59
C ALA A 86 -4.54 3.96 6.88
N LEU A 87 -4.31 2.88 6.10
CA LEU A 87 -3.11 2.05 6.24
C LEU A 87 -1.82 2.85 5.99
N VAL A 88 -1.82 3.70 4.96
CA VAL A 88 -0.70 4.61 4.69
C VAL A 88 -0.53 5.64 5.80
N ALA A 89 -1.62 6.22 6.31
CA ALA A 89 -1.59 7.19 7.40
C ALA A 89 -1.04 6.58 8.70
N SER A 90 -1.46 5.36 9.04
CA SER A 90 -0.96 4.64 10.21
C SER A 90 0.51 4.24 10.09
N PHE A 91 1.00 4.00 8.88
CA PHE A 91 2.39 3.59 8.64
C PHE A 91 3.36 4.79 8.53
N GLY A 92 2.91 5.89 7.93
CA GLY A 92 3.68 7.13 7.81
C GLY A 92 3.59 8.05 9.03
N GLY A 93 3.19 7.51 10.18
CA GLY A 93 2.86 8.26 11.40
C GLY A 93 4.07 8.87 12.11
N LEU A 94 4.70 9.87 11.50
CA LEU A 94 5.38 11.02 12.12
C LEU A 94 5.38 12.16 11.09
N GLY A 95 4.20 12.70 10.83
CA GLY A 95 3.98 13.76 9.85
C GLY A 95 2.54 14.23 9.84
N GLU A 96 2.08 14.70 10.99
CA GLU A 96 1.01 15.69 11.18
C GLU A 96 -0.03 15.81 10.04
N ILE A 97 -1.11 15.04 10.12
CA ILE A 97 -2.40 15.51 9.62
C ILE A 97 -3.47 15.27 10.69
N SER A 98 -3.89 16.38 11.30
CA SER A 98 -5.06 16.47 12.16
C SER A 98 -6.24 15.71 11.56
N PRO A 99 -6.88 14.78 12.28
CA PRO A 99 -8.15 14.23 11.87
C PRO A 99 -9.24 15.29 12.10
N CYS A 100 -9.43 16.18 11.13
CA CYS A 100 -10.62 17.04 11.06
C CYS A 100 -11.31 16.82 9.72
N ALA A 101 -12.06 15.71 9.61
CA ALA A 101 -13.26 15.52 8.78
C ALA A 101 -13.44 14.03 8.43
N ALA A 102 -13.92 13.25 9.39
CA ALA A 102 -14.72 12.07 9.10
C ALA A 102 -16.15 12.38 9.56
N SER A 103 -16.82 13.31 8.87
CA SER A 103 -18.28 13.36 8.89
C SER A 103 -18.76 12.15 8.08
N ALA A 104 -18.89 11.02 8.77
CA ALA A 104 -19.70 9.91 8.30
C ALA A 104 -21.17 10.36 8.38
N ASP A 105 -21.71 10.90 7.28
CA ASP A 105 -23.16 10.94 7.09
C ASP A 105 -23.56 9.56 6.53
N PRO A 106 -24.24 8.69 7.29
CA PRO A 106 -24.80 7.48 6.72
C PRO A 106 -25.91 7.88 5.75
N PRO A 107 -26.03 7.28 4.56
CA PRO A 107 -27.18 7.56 3.70
C PRO A 107 -28.44 7.18 4.46
N ARG A 108 -29.21 8.20 4.87
CA ARG A 108 -30.59 8.03 5.31
C ARG A 108 -31.31 7.29 4.19
N LEU A 109 -31.71 6.07 4.52
CA LEU A 109 -32.60 5.25 3.70
C LEU A 109 -33.81 6.13 3.32
N SER A 110 -33.96 6.37 2.03
CA SER A 110 -35.05 7.17 1.46
C SER A 110 -36.39 6.58 1.88
N ALA A 111 -37.25 7.44 2.40
CA ALA A 111 -38.66 7.16 2.55
C ALA A 111 -39.36 7.11 1.18
N ALA A 112 -40.51 6.41 1.20
CA ALA A 112 -41.72 6.60 0.38
C ALA A 112 -41.76 5.97 -1.04
N PRO A 113 -42.96 5.69 -1.57
CA PRO A 113 -44.32 5.86 -1.00
C PRO A 113 -44.91 4.61 -0.32
#